data_AF-A0A844CX48-F1
#
_entry.id   AF-A0A844CX48-F1
#
_cell.length_a   1.000
_cell.length_b   1.000
_cell.length_c   1.000
_cell.angle_alpha   90.00
_cell.angle_beta   90.00
_cell.angle_gamma   90.00
#
_symmetry.space_group_name_H-M   'P 1'
#
loop_
_entity.id
_entity.type
_entity.pdbx_description
1 polymer ?
#
loop_
_entity_poly.entity_id
_entity_poly.type
_entity_poly.pdbx_seq_one_letter_code
_entity_poly.pdbx_strand_id
1 'polypeptide(L)' 'MLKQLEARFNAADKDHDGKLSKAEAEAGMPRLAKAFDKIDVDHTGYITLAQIEAFMAQMKKK' A
#
# COMPACT_ATOMS: atom_id res chain seq x y z
N MET A 1 -10.75 -10.45 3.43
CA MET A 1 -9.40 -9.93 3.75
C MET A 1 -9.08 -8.63 3.02
N LEU A 2 -9.46 -8.44 1.75
CA LEU A 2 -9.22 -7.19 1.00
C LEU A 2 -9.92 -5.95 1.61
N LYS A 3 -11.15 -6.11 2.10
CA LYS A 3 -11.97 -5.03 2.68
C LYS A 3 -11.29 -4.23 3.81
N GLN A 4 -10.53 -4.88 4.68
CA GLN A 4 -9.82 -4.17 5.77
C GLN A 4 -8.59 -3.44 5.26
N LEU A 5 -7.94 -3.95 4.21
CA LEU A 5 -6.80 -3.26 3.64
C LEU A 5 -7.26 -2.06 2.82
N GLU A 6 -8.33 -2.21 2.05
CA GLU A 6 -8.95 -1.12 1.29
C GLU A 6 -9.44 0.00 2.21
N ALA A 7 -10.08 -0.34 3.34
CA ALA A 7 -10.47 0.64 4.35
C ALA A 7 -9.27 1.38 4.97
N ARG A 8 -8.15 0.67 5.19
CA ARG A 8 -6.94 1.29 5.74
C ARG A 8 -6.16 2.08 4.69
N PHE A 9 -6.18 1.63 3.44
CA PHE A 9 -5.64 2.34 2.29
C PHE A 9 -6.37 3.64 2.11
N ASN A 10 -7.70 3.60 2.01
CA ASN A 10 -8.54 4.79 1.86
C ASN A 10 -8.52 5.72 3.09
N ALA A 11 -8.20 5.19 4.27
CA ALA A 11 -8.00 6.03 5.47
C ALA A 11 -6.62 6.71 5.49
N ALA A 12 -5.65 6.15 4.78
CA ALA A 12 -4.29 6.66 4.70
C ALA A 12 -4.11 7.60 3.49
N ASP A 13 -4.77 7.29 2.37
CA ASP A 13 -4.92 8.09 1.15
C ASP A 13 -5.74 9.35 1.48
N LYS A 14 -5.05 10.47 1.70
CA LYS A 14 -5.69 11.72 2.14
C LYS A 14 -6.13 12.60 0.97
N ASP A 15 -5.42 12.51 -0.14
CA ASP A 15 -5.74 13.26 -1.35
C ASP A 15 -6.74 12.52 -2.25
N HIS A 16 -7.08 11.27 -1.91
CA HIS A 16 -8.02 10.41 -2.63
C HIS A 16 -7.63 10.26 -4.10
N ASP A 17 -6.32 10.19 -4.36
CA ASP A 17 -5.77 10.14 -5.70
C ASP A 17 -5.64 8.69 -6.23
N GLY A 18 -5.97 7.69 -5.39
CA GLY A 18 -5.93 6.27 -5.71
C GLY A 18 -4.54 5.64 -5.58
N LYS A 19 -3.58 6.36 -5.01
CA LYS A 19 -2.24 5.88 -4.63
C LYS A 19 -1.94 6.28 -3.19
N LEU A 20 -0.92 5.65 -2.62
CA LEU A 20 -0.52 5.88 -1.25
C LEU A 20 0.95 6.22 -1.21
N SER A 21 1.27 7.44 -0.81
CA SER A 21 2.65 7.89 -0.69
C SER A 21 3.32 7.24 0.52
N LYS A 22 4.66 7.22 0.55
CA LYS A 22 5.41 6.67 1.71
C LYS A 22 4.97 7.34 3.03
N ALA A 23 4.81 8.65 3.02
CA ALA A 23 4.36 9.42 4.20
C ALA A 23 2.93 9.03 4.65
N GLU A 24 2.02 8.77 3.71
CA GLU A 24 0.64 8.35 4.00
C GLU A 24 0.60 6.92 4.52
N ALA A 25 1.37 6.03 3.90
CA ALA A 25 1.57 4.66 4.37
C ALA A 25 2.15 4.64 5.79
N GLU A 26 3.12 5.50 6.10
CA GLU A 26 3.70 5.64 7.43
C GLU A 26 2.68 6.15 8.46
N ALA A 27 1.83 7.09 8.07
CA ALA A 27 0.83 7.67 8.94
C ALA A 27 -0.34 6.71 9.25
N GLY A 28 -0.84 5.98 8.24
CA GLY A 28 -2.02 5.12 8.40
C GLY A 28 -1.73 3.63 8.59
N MET A 29 -0.59 3.16 8.08
CA MET A 29 -0.29 1.72 7.98
C MET A 29 1.20 1.40 8.15
N PRO A 30 1.77 1.50 9.36
CA PRO A 30 3.21 1.29 9.61
C PRO A 30 3.73 -0.10 9.19
N ARG A 31 2.87 -1.12 9.11
CA ARG A 31 3.24 -2.44 8.55
C ARG A 31 3.40 -2.42 7.03
N LEU A 32 2.55 -1.69 6.32
CA LEU A 32 2.68 -1.47 4.88
C LEU A 32 3.82 -0.53 4.57
N ALA A 33 4.03 0.51 5.37
CA ALA A 33 5.19 1.40 5.24
C ALA A 33 6.53 0.62 5.31
N LYS A 34 6.64 -0.35 6.23
CA LYS A 34 7.83 -1.24 6.30
C LYS A 34 7.98 -2.15 5.07
N ALA A 35 6.87 -2.46 4.41
CA ALA A 35 6.86 -3.21 3.16
C ALA A 35 6.83 -2.29 1.94
N PHE A 36 6.83 -0.96 2.13
CA PHE A 36 6.63 0.01 1.06
C PHE A 36 7.73 -0.12 0.03
N ASP A 37 8.99 -0.15 0.48
CA ASP A 37 10.16 -0.36 -0.38
C ASP A 37 10.14 -1.75 -1.07
N LYS A 38 9.33 -2.71 -0.59
CA LYS A 38 9.12 -4.00 -1.27
C LYS A 38 7.96 -3.99 -2.26
N ILE A 39 7.01 -3.08 -2.09
CA ILE A 39 5.80 -2.95 -2.93
C ILE A 39 6.08 -1.96 -4.07
N ASP A 40 6.73 -0.84 -3.76
CA ASP A 40 7.21 0.16 -4.71
C ASP A 40 8.50 -0.31 -5.39
N VAL A 41 8.40 -1.41 -6.16
CA VAL A 41 9.52 -1.95 -6.94
C VAL A 41 10.04 -0.96 -7.97
N ASP A 42 9.15 -0.08 -8.44
CA ASP A 42 9.44 0.96 -9.42
C ASP A 42 10.08 2.21 -8.79
N HIS A 43 10.22 2.27 -7.45
CA HIS A 43 10.79 3.39 -6.69
C HIS A 43 10.16 4.74 -7.08
N THR A 44 8.85 4.73 -7.32
CA THR A 44 8.08 5.90 -7.72
C THR A 44 7.79 6.84 -6.56
N GLY A 45 7.95 6.37 -5.31
CA GLY A 45 7.67 7.14 -4.10
C GLY A 45 6.21 7.04 -3.64
N TYR A 46 5.39 6.26 -4.34
CA TYR A 46 4.01 5.93 -3.98
C TYR A 46 3.69 4.47 -4.34
N ILE A 47 2.69 3.88 -3.68
CA ILE A 47 2.17 2.55 -4.00
C ILE A 47 0.73 2.63 -4.46
N THR A 48 0.42 1.95 -5.55
CA THR A 48 -0.94 1.88 -6.09
C THR A 48 -1.67 0.64 -5.59
N LEU A 49 -3.00 0.63 -5.73
CA LEU A 49 -3.81 -0.57 -5.49
C LEU A 49 -3.27 -1.79 -6.26
N ALA A 50 -2.84 -1.60 -7.52
CA ALA A 50 -2.28 -2.68 -8.33
C ALA A 50 -1.00 -3.29 -7.72
N GLN A 51 -0.08 -2.46 -7.20
CA GLN A 51 1.13 -2.94 -6.54
C GLN A 51 0.81 -3.66 -5.21
N ILE A 52 -0.18 -3.16 -4.47
CA ILE A 52 -0.68 -3.80 -3.25
C ILE A 52 -1.29 -5.17 -3.56
N GLU A 53 -2.09 -5.27 -4.63
CA GLU A 53 -2.66 -6.54 -5.09
C GLU A 53 -1.58 -7.52 -5.50
N ALA A 54 -0.57 -7.06 -6.25
CA ALA A 54 0.58 -7.88 -6.63
C ALA A 54 1.34 -8.39 -5.39
N PHE A 55 1.58 -7.52 -4.41
CA PHE A 55 2.24 -7.90 -3.16
C PHE A 55 1.42 -8.90 -2.33
N MET A 56 0.09 -8.72 -2.26
CA MET A 56 -0.79 -9.70 -1.62
C MET A 56 -0.81 -11.04 -2.35
N ALA A 57 -0.87 -11.02 -3.68
CA ALA A 57 -0.82 -12.23 -4.50
C ALA A 57 0.50 -12.98 -4.27
N GLN A 58 1.61 -12.23 -4.13
CA GLN A 58 2.92 -12.79 -3.81
C GLN A 58 2.99 -13.36 -2.39
N MET A 59 2.40 -12.69 -1.40
CA MET A 59 2.31 -13.16 -0.01
C MET A 59 1.43 -14.41 0.16
N LYS A 60 0.38 -14.56 -0.64
CA LYS A 60 -0.55 -15.71 -0.60
C LYS A 60 0.03 -16.97 -1.23
N LYS A 61 1.12 -16.85 -1.98
CA LYS A 61 1.77 -17.95 -2.72
C LYS A 61 2.85 -18.67 -1.92
N LYS A 62 3.00 -18.38 -0.63
CA LYS A 62 3.99 -18.99 0.27
C LYS A 62 3.30 -19.78 1.37
#